data_AF-A0A7C5FQM1-F1
#
_entry.id   AF-A0A7C5FQM1-F1
#
_cell.length_a   1.000
_cell.length_b   1.000
_cell.length_c   1.000
_cell.angle_alpha   90.00
_cell.angle_beta   90.00
_cell.angle_gamma   90.00
#
_symmetry.space_group_name_H-M   'P 1'
#
loop_
_entity.id
_entity.type
_entity.pdbx_description
1 polymer ?
#
loop_
_entity_poly.entity_id
_entity_poly.type
_entity_poly.pdbx_seq_one_letter_code
_entity_poly.pdbx_strand_id
1 'polypeptide(L)'
;MRQLISIFKGEYNTLRELERKSYRLFYLGAGLIGFGILLTLFGFGLLTVVGLPMLILGILIFLGGMLWLSKLQRHPTMPVYCPYCAGRNDLFRGRTEFSCDMCGRRVVMTSAGEAVPGEPEDAAE
;
A
#
# COMPACT_ATOMS: atom_id res chain seq x y z
N MET A 1 5.16 -9.10 -11.57
CA MET A 1 6.43 -8.54 -11.01
C MET A 1 6.47 -7.00 -10.98
N ARG A 2 6.13 -6.26 -12.06
CA ARG A 2 6.15 -4.77 -12.06
C ARG A 2 5.35 -4.11 -10.92
N GLN A 3 4.19 -4.68 -10.56
CA GLN A 3 3.35 -4.13 -9.47
C GLN A 3 3.98 -4.30 -8.08
N LEU A 4 4.70 -5.38 -7.81
CA LEU A 4 5.42 -5.59 -6.54
C LEU A 4 6.53 -4.54 -6.34
N ILE A 5 7.22 -4.17 -7.42
CA ILE A 5 8.29 -3.17 -7.38
C ILE A 5 7.71 -1.79 -7.06
N SER A 6 6.53 -1.45 -7.58
CA SER A 6 5.87 -0.17 -7.26
C SER A 6 5.46 -0.05 -5.78
N ILE A 7 5.14 -1.17 -5.12
CA ILE A 7 4.81 -1.20 -3.68
C ILE A 7 6.06 -0.89 -2.85
N PHE A 8 7.23 -1.39 -3.26
CA PHE A 8 8.48 -1.07 -2.56
C PHE A 8 9.04 0.32 -2.90
N LYS A 9 8.59 0.94 -3.99
CA LYS A 9 9.11 2.24 -4.46
C LYS A 9 8.65 3.45 -3.62
N GLY A 10 7.77 3.25 -2.64
CA GLY A 10 7.47 4.29 -1.65
C GLY A 10 6.68 5.48 -2.19
N GLU A 11 6.05 5.38 -3.36
CA GLU A 11 5.12 6.39 -3.87
C GLU A 11 3.74 6.18 -3.23
N TYR A 12 3.65 6.53 -1.95
CA TYR A 12 2.41 6.64 -1.20
C TYR A 12 2.22 8.10 -0.79
N ASN A 13 1.07 8.66 -1.14
CA ASN A 13 0.73 10.03 -0.80
C ASN A 13 -0.05 10.11 0.51
N THR A 14 -0.95 9.15 0.75
CA THR A 14 -1.77 9.07 1.97
C THR A 14 -1.57 7.74 2.69
N LEU A 15 -1.83 7.73 4.01
CA LEU A 15 -1.78 6.53 4.84
C LEU A 15 -2.79 5.47 4.35
N ARG A 16 -3.96 5.90 3.89
CA ARG A 16 -5.03 5.02 3.41
C ARG A 16 -4.68 4.33 2.10
N GLU A 17 -3.97 5.01 1.21
CA GLU A 17 -3.47 4.42 -0.03
C GLU A 17 -2.40 3.35 0.26
N LEU A 18 -1.51 3.62 1.22
CA LEU A 18 -0.56 2.63 1.73
C LEU A 18 -1.29 1.40 2.26
N GLU A 19 -2.25 1.57 3.17
CA GLU A 19 -3.04 0.46 3.73
C GLU A 19 -3.72 -0.37 2.65
N ARG A 20 -4.37 0.28 1.66
CA ARG A 20 -5.07 -0.42 0.57
C ARG A 20 -4.12 -1.27 -0.27
N LYS A 21 -2.97 -0.71 -0.66
CA LYS A 21 -1.95 -1.44 -1.43
C LYS A 21 -1.35 -2.58 -0.62
N SER A 22 -1.09 -2.35 0.66
CA SER A 22 -0.56 -3.37 1.58
C SER A 22 -1.56 -4.50 1.82
N TYR A 23 -2.86 -4.21 1.94
CA TYR A 23 -3.88 -5.23 2.11
C TYR A 23 -3.89 -6.23 0.94
N ARG A 24 -3.70 -5.75 -0.29
CA ARG A 24 -3.59 -6.61 -1.48
C ARG A 24 -2.36 -7.52 -1.43
N LEU A 25 -1.24 -7.02 -0.91
CA LEU A 25 -0.02 -7.82 -0.70
C LEU A 25 -0.25 -8.90 0.36
N PHE A 26 -0.86 -8.54 1.49
CA PHE A 26 -1.18 -9.48 2.55
C PHE A 26 -2.17 -10.56 2.10
N TYR A 27 -3.15 -10.20 1.29
CA TYR A 27 -4.10 -11.17 0.72
C TYR A 27 -3.39 -12.20 -0.18
N LEU A 28 -2.44 -11.75 -1.01
CA LEU A 28 -1.62 -12.66 -1.82
C LEU A 28 -0.73 -13.56 -0.95
N GLY A 29 -0.09 -13.01 0.09
CA GLY A 29 0.72 -13.77 1.03
C GLY A 29 -0.10 -14.83 1.78
N ALA A 30 -1.26 -14.46 2.30
CA ALA A 30 -2.19 -15.36 2.99
C ALA A 30 -2.72 -16.45 2.05
N GLY A 31 -3.04 -16.10 0.80
CA GLY A 31 -3.46 -17.07 -0.22
C GLY A 31 -2.35 -18.09 -0.53
N LEU A 32 -1.10 -17.64 -0.63
CA LEU A 32 0.06 -18.52 -0.85
C LEU A 32 0.27 -19.48 0.33
N ILE A 33 0.15 -18.99 1.57
CA ILE A 33 0.25 -19.79 2.79
C ILE A 33 -0.88 -20.83 2.82
N GLY A 34 -2.12 -20.42 2.58
CA GLY A 34 -3.28 -21.32 2.57
C GLY A 34 -3.14 -22.42 1.53
N PHE A 35 -2.70 -22.07 0.32
CA PHE A 35 -2.45 -23.05 -0.74
C PHE A 35 -1.29 -24.00 -0.39
N GLY A 36 -0.21 -23.47 0.19
CA GLY A 36 0.92 -24.27 0.69
C GLY A 36 0.51 -25.26 1.78
N ILE A 37 -0.31 -24.84 2.74
CA ILE A 37 -0.89 -25.72 3.77
C ILE A 37 -1.72 -26.83 3.12
N LEU A 38 -2.58 -26.48 2.16
CA LEU A 38 -3.46 -27.44 1.48
C LEU A 38 -2.64 -28.49 0.72
N LEU A 39 -1.61 -28.08 -0.01
CA LEU A 39 -0.67 -29.00 -0.67
C LEU A 39 0.07 -29.91 0.30
N THR A 40 0.44 -29.37 1.47
CA THR A 40 1.19 -30.11 2.50
C THR A 40 0.30 -31.14 3.20
N LEU A 41 -0.97 -30.80 3.47
CA LEU A 41 -1.91 -31.67 4.18
C LEU A 41 -2.54 -32.75 3.30
N PHE A 42 -2.92 -32.41 2.06
CA PHE A 42 -3.59 -33.35 1.15
C PHE A 42 -2.62 -34.12 0.26
N GLY A 43 -1.39 -33.65 0.14
CA GLY A 43 -0.39 -34.22 -0.74
C GLY A 43 0.60 -35.09 0.00
N PHE A 44 0.39 -36.41 0.03
CA PHE A 44 1.43 -37.34 0.50
C PHE A 44 2.60 -37.40 -0.50
N GLY A 45 3.83 -37.22 -0.01
CA GLY A 45 5.05 -37.37 -0.82
C GLY A 45 5.47 -36.10 -1.55
N LEU A 46 5.44 -36.12 -2.90
CA LEU A 46 6.00 -35.06 -3.75
C LEU A 46 5.36 -33.68 -3.50
N LEU A 47 4.06 -33.66 -3.22
CA LEU A 47 3.32 -32.43 -2.95
C LEU A 47 3.70 -31.79 -1.62
N THR A 48 4.13 -32.58 -0.61
CA THR A 48 4.68 -32.05 0.64
C THR A 48 6.01 -31.32 0.39
N VAL A 49 6.86 -31.89 -0.48
CA VAL A 49 8.17 -31.32 -0.85
C VAL A 49 8.01 -29.96 -1.56
N VAL A 50 6.92 -29.77 -2.31
CA VAL A 50 6.59 -28.50 -2.97
C VAL A 50 5.80 -27.56 -2.04
N GLY A 51 4.89 -28.10 -1.23
CA GLY A 51 4.04 -27.33 -0.32
C GLY A 51 4.84 -26.61 0.76
N LEU A 52 5.81 -27.29 1.37
CA LEU A 52 6.63 -26.73 2.44
C LEU A 52 7.42 -25.48 2.03
N PRO A 53 8.20 -25.45 0.92
CA PRO A 53 8.89 -24.23 0.50
C PRO A 53 7.93 -23.12 0.08
N MET A 54 6.76 -23.45 -0.49
CA MET A 54 5.72 -22.44 -0.77
C MET A 54 5.19 -21.79 0.51
N LEU A 55 4.98 -22.60 1.55
CA LEU A 55 4.50 -22.16 2.86
C LEU A 55 5.54 -21.27 3.54
N ILE A 56 6.82 -21.69 3.54
CA ILE A 56 7.95 -20.89 4.04
C ILE A 56 8.04 -19.56 3.30
N LEU A 57 7.98 -19.58 1.97
CA LEU A 57 8.02 -18.36 1.15
C LEU A 57 6.85 -17.43 1.49
N GLY A 58 5.64 -17.99 1.66
CA GLY A 58 4.46 -17.23 2.05
C GLY A 58 4.62 -16.55 3.41
N ILE A 59 5.14 -17.27 4.41
CA ILE A 59 5.43 -16.74 5.74
C ILE A 59 6.47 -15.62 5.66
N LEU A 60 7.55 -15.81 4.89
CA LEU A 60 8.60 -14.79 4.73
C LEU A 60 8.07 -13.51 4.09
N ILE A 61 7.23 -13.64 3.05
CA ILE A 61 6.58 -12.48 2.42
C ILE A 61 5.66 -11.77 3.42
N PHE A 62 4.87 -12.53 4.20
CA PHE A 62 3.94 -11.98 5.18
C PHE A 62 4.68 -11.22 6.29
N LEU A 63 5.67 -11.86 6.92
CA LEU A 63 6.47 -11.26 8.00
C LEU A 63 7.30 -10.07 7.48
N GLY A 64 7.94 -10.22 6.32
CA GLY A 64 8.68 -9.14 5.68
C GLY A 64 7.78 -7.94 5.37
N GLY A 65 6.58 -8.18 4.85
CA GLY A 65 5.56 -7.15 4.61
C GLY A 65 5.11 -6.47 5.89
N MET A 66 4.93 -7.22 6.99
CA MET A 66 4.52 -6.68 8.29
C MET A 66 5.61 -5.80 8.92
N LEU A 67 6.87 -6.24 8.90
CA LEU A 67 8.01 -5.44 9.37
C LEU A 67 8.17 -4.16 8.54
N TRP A 68 8.02 -4.27 7.21
CA TRP A 68 8.08 -3.12 6.31
C TRP A 68 6.98 -2.11 6.61
N LEU A 69 5.73 -2.56 6.78
CA LEU A 69 4.60 -1.70 7.12
C LEU A 69 4.80 -1.00 8.47
N SER A 70 5.27 -1.75 9.47
CA SER A 70 5.54 -1.21 10.80
C SER A 70 6.63 -0.14 10.78
N LYS A 71 7.62 -0.27 9.88
CA LYS A 71 8.62 0.78 9.65
C LYS A 71 8.01 2.02 8.99
N LEU A 72 7.12 1.84 8.01
CA LEU A 72 6.46 2.94 7.30
C LEU A 72 5.50 3.74 8.20
N GLN A 73 4.76 3.07 9.08
CA GLN A 73 3.85 3.72 10.03
C GLN A 73 4.57 4.65 11.04
N ARG A 74 5.89 4.51 11.19
CA ARG A 74 6.69 5.42 12.02
C ARG A 74 6.98 6.76 11.35
N HIS A 75 6.68 6.92 10.06
CA HIS A 75 6.85 8.22 9.40
C HIS A 75 5.76 9.20 9.89
N PRO A 76 6.14 10.44 10.25
CA PRO A 76 5.19 11.42 10.73
C PRO A 76 4.18 11.77 9.63
N THR A 77 2.90 11.69 9.95
CA THR A 77 1.81 12.15 9.10
C THR A 77 1.24 13.48 9.60
N MET A 78 0.65 14.26 8.69
CA MET A 78 -0.08 15.48 9.00
C MET A 78 -1.51 15.39 8.46
N PRO A 79 -2.53 15.73 9.28
CA PRO A 79 -3.90 15.76 8.80
C PRO A 79 -4.09 17.00 7.91
N VAL A 80 -4.62 16.78 6.71
CA VAL A 80 -4.94 17.86 5.77
C VAL A 80 -6.35 17.68 5.21
N TYR A 81 -7.09 18.78 5.17
CA TYR A 81 -8.47 18.80 4.67
C TYR A 81 -8.49 19.09 3.19
N CYS A 82 -9.27 18.31 2.44
CA CYS A 82 -9.45 18.51 1.01
C CYS A 82 -10.30 19.76 0.74
N PRO A 83 -9.86 20.68 -0.13
CA PRO A 83 -10.62 21.90 -0.45
C PRO A 83 -11.93 21.61 -1.20
N TYR A 84 -12.05 20.43 -1.84
CA TYR A 84 -13.25 20.08 -2.62
C TYR A 84 -14.38 19.47 -1.79
N CYS A 85 -14.06 18.65 -0.80
CA CYS A 85 -15.06 17.87 -0.05
C CYS A 85 -14.94 17.99 1.47
N ALA A 86 -14.02 18.82 1.97
CA ALA A 86 -13.66 18.93 3.38
C ALA A 86 -13.26 17.59 4.05
N GLY A 87 -12.99 16.55 3.24
CA GLY A 87 -12.55 15.25 3.73
C GLY A 87 -11.16 15.33 4.35
N ARG A 88 -10.97 14.67 5.50
CA ARG A 88 -9.68 14.54 6.16
C ARG A 88 -8.82 13.50 5.45
N ASN A 89 -7.57 13.85 5.18
CA ASN A 89 -6.55 12.96 4.62
C ASN A 89 -5.30 13.04 5.50
N ASP A 90 -4.72 11.89 5.87
CA ASP A 90 -3.47 11.87 6.64
C ASP A 90 -2.30 11.68 5.65
N LEU A 91 -1.59 12.77 5.35
CA LEU A 91 -0.46 12.79 4.43
C LEU A 91 0.85 12.51 5.13
N PHE A 92 1.76 11.82 4.45
CA PHE A 92 3.16 11.75 4.87
C PHE A 92 3.84 13.12 4.69
N ARG A 93 4.65 13.54 5.67
CA ARG A 93 5.40 14.80 5.58
C ARG A 93 6.30 14.83 4.33
N GLY A 94 6.36 15.98 3.67
CA GLY A 94 7.22 16.22 2.50
C GLY A 94 6.58 15.93 1.14
N ARG A 95 5.29 15.58 1.10
CA ARG A 95 4.52 15.46 -0.15
C ARG A 95 3.98 16.80 -0.60
N THR A 96 4.24 17.16 -1.86
CA THR A 96 3.75 18.39 -2.50
C THR A 96 2.41 18.19 -3.19
N GLU A 97 1.99 16.95 -3.44
CA GLU A 97 0.72 16.62 -4.07
C GLU A 97 0.15 15.31 -3.54
N PHE A 98 -1.17 15.19 -3.58
CA PHE A 98 -1.87 13.95 -3.25
C PHE A 98 -3.24 13.89 -3.94
N SER A 99 -3.81 12.70 -4.03
CA SER A 99 -5.21 12.52 -4.40
C SER A 99 -6.04 12.33 -3.14
N CYS A 100 -7.16 13.04 -3.02
CA CYS A 100 -8.02 12.92 -1.84
C CYS A 100 -8.61 11.51 -1.74
N ASP A 101 -8.54 10.91 -0.55
CA ASP A 101 -9.03 9.56 -0.26
C ASP A 101 -10.57 9.44 -0.37
N MET A 102 -11.29 10.56 -0.27
CA MET A 102 -12.76 10.59 -0.31
C MET A 102 -13.31 10.89 -1.71
N CYS A 103 -12.82 11.95 -2.36
CA CYS A 103 -13.36 12.38 -3.66
C CYS A 103 -12.46 12.04 -4.85
N GLY A 104 -11.26 11.50 -4.62
CA GLY A 104 -10.30 11.11 -5.67
C GLY A 104 -9.65 12.27 -6.42
N ARG A 105 -9.99 13.54 -6.11
CA ARG A 105 -9.43 14.71 -6.81
C ARG A 105 -8.00 15.01 -6.36
N ARG A 106 -7.19 15.51 -7.30
CA ARG A 106 -5.82 15.96 -7.05
C ARG A 106 -5.81 17.26 -6.24
N VAL A 107 -4.97 17.30 -5.23
CA VAL A 107 -4.77 18.43 -4.31
C VAL A 107 -3.26 18.67 -4.21
N VAL A 108 -2.86 19.93 -4.31
CA VAL A 108 -1.46 20.36 -4.24
C VAL A 108 -1.24 21.08 -2.92
N MET A 109 -0.07 20.90 -2.31
CA MET A 109 0.34 21.61 -1.11
C MET A 109 1.15 22.84 -1.49
N THR A 110 0.79 23.99 -0.94
CA THR A 110 1.60 25.20 -1.05
C THR A 110 2.88 25.08 -0.20
N SER A 111 3.84 25.98 -0.44
CA SER A 111 5.03 26.11 0.42
C SER A 111 4.68 26.48 1.88
N ALA A 112 3.50 27.06 2.10
CA ALA A 112 2.95 27.35 3.42
C ALA A 112 2.29 26.13 4.10
N GLY A 113 2.16 25.00 3.39
CA GLY A 113 1.52 23.78 3.91
C GLY A 113 -0.01 23.76 3.79
N GLU A 114 -0.58 24.66 2.98
CA GLU A 114 -2.03 24.72 2.73
C GLU A 114 -2.40 23.83 1.53
N ALA A 115 -3.53 23.13 1.63
CA ALA A 115 -4.06 22.33 0.54
C ALA A 115 -4.87 23.20 -0.42
N VAL A 116 -4.39 23.32 -1.66
CA VAL A 116 -5.06 24.04 -2.74
C VAL A 116 -5.56 23.08 -3.82
N PRO A 117 -6.66 23.45 -4.52
CA PRO A 117 -7.12 22.72 -5.71
C PRO A 117 -5.96 22.52 -6.70
N GLY A 118 -5.63 21.26 -7.02
CA GLY A 118 -4.80 21.00 -8.19
C GLY A 118 -5.67 21.21 -9.42
N GLU A 119 -5.34 22.19 -10.26
CA GLU A 119 -6.01 22.36 -11.54
C GLU A 119 -5.95 21.05 -12.35
N PRO A 120 -7.00 20.73 -13.12
CA PRO A 120 -7.00 19.56 -13.98
C PRO A 120 -5.85 19.68 -15.00
N GLU A 121 -5.15 18.57 -15.23
CA GLU A 121 -4.07 18.48 -16.24
C GLU A 121 -4.58 18.83 -17.65
N ASP A 122 -5.89 18.81 -17.84
CA ASP A 122 -6.65 19.06 -19.07
C ASP A 122 -6.80 20.57 -19.43
N ALA A 123 -6.18 21.49 -18.68
CA ALA A 123 -6.17 22.93 -19.01
C ALA A 123 -4.92 23.36 -19.81
N ALA A 124 -4.01 22.42 -20.12
CA ALA A 124 -2.93 22.62 -21.07
C ALA A 124 -3.23 21.78 -22.33
N GLU A 125 -3.66 22.49 -23.38
CA GLU A 125 -3.95 22.06 -24.77
C GLU A 125 -5.40 21.75 -25.13
#